data_AF-A0A4Z0A9M0-F1
#
_entry.id   AF-A0A4Z0A9M0-F1
#
_cell.length_a   1.000
_cell.length_b   1.000
_cell.length_c   1.000
_cell.angle_alpha   90.00
_cell.angle_beta   90.00
_cell.angle_gamma   90.00
#
_symmetry.space_group_name_H-M   'P 1'
#
loop_
_entity.id
_entity.type
_entity.pdbx_description
1 polymer ?
#
loop_
_entity_poly.entity_id
_entity_poly.type
_entity_poly.pdbx_seq_one_letter_code
_entity_poly.pdbx_strand_id
1 'polypeptide(L)'
;MDSIPTPASRAEGCRSSPILPAPGTIAAIPLTHPSHRRLPREPSSTTMRAFVFPCVAALMTAINAQQIITTVDALGNTIVEQVTLNAAGVPVTQILQTLPAGIPVNPTSTSPSTTVPAATTTPLVQTTTQATRTTTPLTTTTPLTTTTPLAVTPPVQQGPVGQPASPPAEAGDPTPYQYTTTDANGDPTVVQDVFTPSFPATTPFTPTSTGSILDYSAWLSMIGNATAGLNQPIASQIASEGVPFVYPVLHDYIFPLSFPKTYEVSQVLLFNETMTNYVAVCVLVDSSLTLASEWHRLFMEYVTPLLQRLSEIYQGSQLRLALVSYGPSDSLSEPILAKRYFLPPQDIMKELKGHAENLGIGQTGSGGGMGMAALEGYAAAIEMFELFQNDQDLKPLRPLNGAEQQEKSTRTVSSYLLHLAAAPPDATTRPSYNSCPKLDDLSWDTMAVELRKARTSYQCF
;
A
#
# COMPACT_ATOMS: atom_id res chain seq x y z
N MET A 1 -44.32 -18.27 58.76
CA MET A 1 -44.53 -18.10 57.31
C MET A 1 -43.98 -16.76 56.88
N ASP A 2 -42.71 -16.57 56.54
CA ASP A 2 -41.47 -17.26 56.88
C ASP A 2 -40.38 -16.20 56.72
N SER A 3 -39.53 -16.11 57.73
CA SER A 3 -38.43 -15.15 57.85
C SER A 3 -37.21 -15.72 57.13
N ILE A 4 -36.66 -14.97 56.17
CA ILE A 4 -35.43 -15.33 55.45
C ILE A 4 -34.23 -14.82 56.26
N PRO A 5 -33.27 -15.67 56.67
CA PRO A 5 -32.09 -15.25 57.40
C PRO A 5 -30.86 -15.04 56.50
N THR A 6 -30.07 -14.04 56.91
CA THR A 6 -28.71 -13.70 56.48
C THR A 6 -27.73 -14.86 56.71
N PRO A 7 -26.75 -15.13 55.81
CA PRO A 7 -25.64 -16.01 56.14
C PRO A 7 -24.43 -15.22 56.67
N ALA A 8 -23.95 -15.71 57.81
CA ALA A 8 -22.80 -15.24 58.56
C ALA A 8 -21.46 -15.72 57.99
N SER A 9 -20.43 -14.96 58.34
CA SER A 9 -19.00 -15.24 58.21
C SER A 9 -18.60 -16.61 58.78
N ARG A 10 -17.71 -17.32 58.07
CA ARG A 10 -16.92 -18.42 58.64
C ARG A 10 -15.46 -18.31 58.20
N ALA A 11 -14.62 -18.03 59.19
CA ALA A 11 -13.17 -18.17 59.15
C ALA A 11 -12.77 -19.64 59.42
N GLU A 12 -11.47 -19.90 59.24
CA GLU A 12 -10.68 -21.09 59.59
C GLU A 12 -10.43 -22.11 58.46
N GLY A 13 -9.13 -22.28 58.15
CA GLY A 13 -8.65 -23.30 57.23
C GLY A 13 -7.15 -23.20 56.94
N CYS A 14 -6.32 -23.13 57.99
CA CYS A 14 -4.87 -23.31 57.90
C CYS A 14 -4.55 -24.65 57.20
N ARG A 15 -3.85 -24.62 56.05
CA ARG A 15 -3.23 -25.80 55.44
C ARG A 15 -1.75 -25.54 55.15
N SER A 16 -0.96 -26.15 56.04
CA SER A 16 0.38 -26.71 55.89
C SER A 16 1.02 -26.71 54.50
N SER A 17 2.21 -26.11 54.46
CA SER A 17 3.25 -26.18 53.43
C SER A 17 3.71 -27.62 53.13
N PRO A 18 4.01 -27.96 51.86
CA PRO A 18 4.75 -29.16 51.53
C PRO A 18 6.26 -28.96 51.68
N ILE A 19 6.86 -29.98 52.28
CA ILE A 19 8.26 -30.16 52.65
C ILE A 19 9.14 -30.33 51.39
N LEU A 20 10.25 -29.59 51.33
CA LEU A 20 11.36 -29.80 50.39
C LEU A 20 12.06 -31.14 50.66
N PRO A 21 12.34 -31.98 49.64
CA PRO A 21 13.30 -33.07 49.77
C PRO A 21 14.75 -32.57 49.56
N ALA A 22 15.63 -33.11 50.41
CA ALA A 22 17.07 -32.88 50.47
C ALA A 22 17.85 -33.35 49.22
N PRO A 23 19.09 -32.85 49.00
CA PRO A 23 19.90 -33.18 47.83
C PRO A 23 20.57 -34.55 47.98
N GLY A 24 20.23 -35.48 47.08
CA GLY A 24 20.86 -36.79 46.95
C GLY A 24 21.78 -36.86 45.72
N THR A 25 23.06 -37.06 45.99
CA THR A 25 24.05 -37.88 45.28
C THR A 25 23.89 -38.06 43.75
N ILE A 26 24.70 -37.33 42.99
CA ILE A 26 24.90 -37.51 41.55
C ILE A 26 25.80 -38.74 41.34
N ALA A 27 25.23 -39.82 40.81
CA ALA A 27 25.97 -40.96 40.27
C ALA A 27 26.38 -40.68 38.82
N ALA A 28 27.65 -40.94 38.50
CA ALA A 28 28.25 -40.78 37.19
C ALA A 28 27.64 -41.75 36.16
N ILE A 29 27.19 -41.23 35.02
CA ILE A 29 26.73 -41.98 33.85
C ILE A 29 27.88 -42.04 32.83
N PRO A 30 28.26 -43.23 32.31
CA PRO A 30 29.38 -43.36 31.38
C PRO A 30 29.00 -42.89 29.96
N LEU A 31 29.85 -42.02 29.39
CA LEU A 31 29.82 -41.64 27.97
C LEU A 31 30.00 -42.88 27.09
N THR A 32 28.99 -43.19 26.28
CA THR A 32 29.15 -44.07 25.12
C THR A 32 29.02 -43.23 23.85
N HIS A 33 30.09 -43.29 23.07
CA HIS A 33 30.32 -42.54 21.84
C HIS A 33 29.60 -43.25 20.68
N PRO A 34 28.68 -42.59 19.93
CA PRO A 34 28.14 -43.17 18.72
C PRO A 34 28.91 -42.69 17.48
N SER A 35 29.14 -43.66 16.62
CA SER A 35 29.96 -43.64 15.41
C SER A 35 29.38 -42.82 14.27
N HIS A 36 30.30 -42.31 13.44
CA HIS A 36 30.12 -41.63 12.16
C HIS A 36 28.93 -42.12 11.31
N ARG A 37 27.98 -41.20 11.04
CA ARG A 37 26.99 -41.33 9.97
C ARG A 37 27.36 -40.35 8.84
N ARG A 38 27.83 -40.86 7.70
CA ARG A 38 28.07 -40.09 6.48
C ARG A 38 26.73 -39.61 5.91
N LEU A 39 26.59 -38.31 5.69
CA LEU A 39 25.43 -37.71 5.02
C LEU A 39 25.59 -37.79 3.48
N PRO A 40 24.48 -37.96 2.74
CA PRO A 40 24.49 -37.98 1.28
C PRO A 40 24.64 -36.57 0.69
N ARG A 41 25.33 -36.54 -0.45
CA ARG A 41 25.74 -35.38 -1.25
C ARG A 41 24.52 -34.66 -1.84
N GLU A 42 24.42 -33.35 -1.65
CA GLU A 42 23.39 -32.48 -2.23
C GLU A 42 23.33 -32.53 -3.77
N PRO A 43 22.14 -32.51 -4.38
CA PRO A 43 21.97 -32.33 -5.81
C PRO A 43 22.19 -30.85 -6.21
N SER A 44 23.01 -30.65 -7.24
CA SER A 44 23.41 -29.33 -7.77
C SER A 44 22.23 -28.51 -8.29
N SER A 45 22.08 -27.29 -7.75
CA SER A 45 21.08 -26.25 -8.01
C SER A 45 21.17 -25.56 -9.39
N THR A 46 21.48 -26.28 -10.47
CA THR A 46 21.69 -25.65 -11.79
C THR A 46 20.47 -25.78 -12.72
N THR A 47 19.48 -26.62 -12.38
CA THR A 47 18.38 -26.97 -13.32
C THR A 47 17.08 -26.16 -13.12
N MET A 48 16.90 -25.44 -12.01
CA MET A 48 15.64 -24.70 -11.75
C MET A 48 15.51 -23.36 -12.50
N ARG A 49 16.61 -22.79 -13.02
CA ARG A 49 16.56 -21.49 -13.72
C ARG A 49 15.92 -21.54 -15.11
N ALA A 50 15.76 -22.72 -15.70
CA ALA A 50 15.22 -22.85 -17.06
C ALA A 50 13.68 -22.80 -17.15
N PHE A 51 12.95 -22.98 -16.04
CA PHE A 51 11.47 -23.04 -16.05
C PHE A 51 10.77 -21.77 -15.54
N VAL A 52 11.48 -20.89 -14.82
CA VAL A 52 10.85 -19.71 -14.18
C VAL A 52 10.59 -18.57 -15.18
N PHE A 53 11.49 -18.36 -16.15
CA PHE A 53 11.36 -17.29 -17.14
C PHE A 53 10.13 -17.38 -18.07
N PRO A 54 9.75 -18.54 -18.65
CA PRO A 54 8.58 -18.61 -19.52
C PRO A 54 7.24 -18.42 -18.77
N CYS A 55 7.15 -18.84 -17.50
CA CYS A 55 5.93 -18.64 -16.70
C CYS A 55 5.69 -17.16 -16.36
N VAL A 56 6.74 -16.40 -16.05
CA VAL A 56 6.62 -14.95 -15.78
C VAL A 56 6.26 -14.19 -17.05
N ALA A 57 6.83 -14.55 -18.21
CA ALA A 57 6.46 -13.95 -19.49
C ALA A 57 5.00 -14.21 -19.86
N ALA A 58 4.50 -15.44 -19.66
CA ALA A 58 3.10 -15.78 -19.90
C ALA A 58 2.12 -15.03 -18.97
N LEU A 59 2.50 -14.82 -17.70
CA LEU A 59 1.72 -14.05 -16.75
C LEU A 59 1.66 -12.57 -17.11
N MET A 60 2.79 -11.98 -17.53
CA MET A 60 2.85 -10.57 -17.96
C MET A 60 2.07 -10.31 -19.26
N THR A 61 1.96 -11.30 -20.15
CA THR A 61 1.07 -11.21 -21.33
C THR A 61 -0.42 -11.33 -20.97
N ALA A 62 -0.76 -12.06 -19.90
CA ALA A 62 -2.14 -12.17 -19.43
C ALA A 62 -2.64 -10.90 -18.73
N ILE A 63 -1.77 -10.19 -18.00
CA ILE A 63 -2.11 -8.96 -17.28
C ILE A 63 -2.30 -7.77 -18.24
N ASN A 64 -1.55 -7.70 -19.34
CA ASN A 64 -1.71 -6.65 -20.37
C ASN A 64 -2.93 -6.83 -21.29
N ALA A 65 -3.75 -7.88 -21.09
CA ALA A 65 -4.85 -8.21 -21.99
C ALA A 65 -6.20 -7.57 -21.62
N GLN A 66 -6.26 -6.70 -20.61
CA GLN A 66 -7.49 -6.00 -20.21
C GLN A 66 -7.39 -4.52 -20.55
N GLN A 67 -8.23 -4.05 -21.46
CA GLN A 67 -8.31 -2.64 -21.85
C GLN A 67 -9.73 -2.12 -21.59
N ILE A 68 -9.83 -0.95 -20.95
CA ILE A 68 -11.10 -0.23 -20.82
C ILE A 68 -11.23 0.72 -22.01
N ILE A 69 -12.34 0.64 -22.73
CA ILE A 69 -12.66 1.48 -23.88
C ILE A 69 -13.97 2.21 -23.60
N THR A 70 -14.04 3.49 -23.99
CA THR A 70 -15.26 4.29 -23.94
C THR A 70 -15.69 4.58 -25.36
N THR A 71 -16.89 4.12 -25.74
CA THR A 71 -17.48 4.32 -27.06
C THR A 71 -18.83 5.03 -26.94
N VAL A 72 -19.35 5.58 -28.04
CA VAL A 72 -20.69 6.18 -28.09
C VAL A 72 -21.54 5.35 -29.04
N ASP A 73 -22.73 4.94 -28.62
CA ASP A 73 -23.64 4.16 -29.48
C ASP A 73 -24.41 5.03 -30.49
N ALA A 74 -25.19 4.37 -31.37
CA ALA A 74 -25.99 5.05 -32.38
C ALA A 74 -27.10 5.96 -31.79
N LEU A 75 -27.41 5.82 -30.51
CA LEU A 75 -28.38 6.65 -29.78
C LEU A 75 -27.71 7.78 -29.01
N GLY A 76 -26.37 7.91 -29.09
CA GLY A 76 -25.59 8.93 -28.38
C GLY A 76 -25.24 8.57 -26.94
N ASN A 77 -25.53 7.35 -26.48
CA ASN A 77 -25.19 6.93 -25.12
C ASN A 77 -23.70 6.64 -25.03
N THR A 78 -23.06 7.04 -23.94
CA THR A 78 -21.66 6.68 -23.67
C THR A 78 -21.62 5.28 -23.06
N ILE A 79 -20.99 4.34 -23.75
CA ILE A 79 -20.76 2.96 -23.30
C ILE A 79 -19.32 2.84 -22.80
N VAL A 80 -19.17 2.47 -21.53
CA VAL A 80 -17.87 2.05 -20.97
C VAL A 80 -17.84 0.52 -21.02
N GLU A 81 -16.92 -0.02 -21.80
CA GLU A 81 -16.75 -1.47 -21.95
C GLU A 81 -15.32 -1.92 -21.64
N GLN A 82 -15.21 -3.11 -21.09
CA GLN A 82 -13.96 -3.81 -20.88
C GLN A 82 -13.75 -4.78 -22.03
N VAL A 83 -12.63 -4.63 -22.74
CA VAL A 83 -12.21 -5.57 -23.79
C VAL A 83 -11.13 -6.46 -23.20
N THR A 84 -11.40 -7.77 -23.20
CA THR A 84 -10.45 -8.80 -22.76
C THR A 84 -10.19 -9.77 -23.89
N LEU A 85 -8.99 -10.36 -23.97
CA LEU A 85 -8.75 -11.47 -24.89
C LEU A 85 -9.08 -12.79 -24.18
N ASN A 86 -9.86 -13.66 -24.83
CA ASN A 86 -10.05 -15.02 -24.33
C ASN A 86 -8.78 -15.88 -24.53
N ALA A 87 -8.81 -17.13 -24.07
CA ALA A 87 -7.68 -18.06 -24.20
C ALA A 87 -7.22 -18.31 -25.65
N ALA A 88 -8.03 -17.99 -26.65
CA ALA A 88 -7.69 -18.08 -28.08
C ALA A 88 -7.19 -16.76 -28.68
N GLY A 89 -7.01 -15.71 -27.87
CA GLY A 89 -6.63 -14.38 -28.34
C GLY A 89 -7.76 -13.62 -29.05
N VAL A 90 -9.01 -14.07 -28.91
CA VAL A 90 -10.17 -13.41 -29.51
C VAL A 90 -10.73 -12.38 -28.51
N PRO A 91 -10.96 -11.12 -28.93
CA PRO A 91 -11.53 -10.12 -28.05
C PRO A 91 -12.96 -10.49 -27.63
N VAL A 92 -13.22 -10.37 -26.35
CA VAL A 92 -14.52 -10.51 -25.68
C VAL A 92 -14.78 -9.19 -24.97
N THR A 93 -15.94 -8.59 -25.20
CA THR A 93 -16.33 -7.32 -24.59
C THR A 93 -17.32 -7.55 -23.45
N GLN A 94 -17.22 -6.74 -22.41
CA GLN A 94 -18.17 -6.67 -21.31
C GLN A 94 -18.55 -5.21 -21.07
N ILE A 95 -19.84 -4.88 -21.19
CA ILE A 95 -20.34 -3.54 -20.88
C ILE A 95 -20.33 -3.37 -19.37
N LEU A 96 -19.58 -2.38 -18.88
CA LEU A 96 -19.53 -2.02 -17.47
C LEU A 96 -20.60 -0.98 -17.13
N GLN A 97 -20.82 -0.03 -18.04
CA GLN A 97 -21.76 1.07 -17.82
C GLN A 97 -22.28 1.64 -19.13
N THR A 98 -23.56 2.01 -19.16
CA THR A 98 -24.16 2.81 -20.23
C THR A 98 -24.72 4.09 -19.61
N LEU A 99 -24.21 5.23 -20.06
CA LEU A 99 -24.66 6.56 -19.67
C LEU A 99 -25.58 7.10 -20.77
N PRO A 100 -26.86 7.40 -20.47
CA PRO A 100 -27.78 7.92 -21.47
C PRO A 100 -27.28 9.22 -22.09
N ALA A 101 -27.50 9.39 -23.39
CA ALA A 101 -27.35 10.71 -24.02
C ALA A 101 -28.24 11.70 -23.26
N GLY A 102 -27.65 12.78 -22.72
CA GLY A 102 -28.39 13.76 -21.95
C GLY A 102 -29.61 14.24 -22.75
N ILE A 103 -30.81 14.12 -22.17
CA ILE A 103 -32.04 14.60 -22.78
C ILE A 103 -31.87 16.11 -23.03
N PRO A 104 -32.06 16.62 -24.25
CA PRO A 104 -32.02 18.05 -24.50
C PRO A 104 -33.13 18.72 -23.66
N VAL A 105 -32.70 19.46 -22.64
CA VAL A 105 -33.61 20.27 -21.83
C VAL A 105 -34.02 21.45 -22.70
N ASN A 106 -35.26 21.43 -23.19
CA ASN A 106 -35.83 22.50 -24.00
C ASN A 106 -36.06 23.74 -23.10
N PRO A 107 -35.39 24.89 -23.30
CA PRO A 107 -35.52 26.04 -22.42
C PRO A 107 -36.60 26.99 -22.94
N THR A 108 -37.88 26.74 -22.68
CA THR A 108 -38.91 27.80 -22.81
C THR A 108 -40.16 27.50 -21.97
N SER A 109 -40.39 28.29 -20.92
CA SER A 109 -41.69 28.92 -20.58
C SER A 109 -41.77 29.30 -19.10
N THR A 110 -41.95 30.59 -18.87
CA THR A 110 -42.18 31.30 -17.61
C THR A 110 -43.61 31.14 -17.04
N SER A 111 -43.67 30.99 -15.71
CA SER A 111 -44.67 31.55 -14.75
C SER A 111 -46.04 30.83 -14.54
N PRO A 112 -46.79 31.13 -13.46
CA PRO A 112 -46.89 30.27 -12.26
C PRO A 112 -48.34 29.87 -11.92
N SER A 113 -48.58 28.89 -11.02
CA SER A 113 -49.65 28.89 -10.00
C SER A 113 -49.82 27.51 -9.31
N THR A 114 -49.56 27.51 -8.00
CA THR A 114 -50.39 26.97 -6.89
C THR A 114 -50.72 25.47 -6.71
N THR A 115 -50.68 25.09 -5.42
CA THR A 115 -51.41 24.08 -4.64
C THR A 115 -50.84 22.66 -4.44
N VAL A 116 -50.21 22.54 -3.26
CA VAL A 116 -50.13 21.43 -2.29
C VAL A 116 -51.44 20.60 -2.22
N PRO A 117 -51.41 19.25 -2.10
CA PRO A 117 -51.31 18.63 -0.78
C PRO A 117 -50.36 17.43 -0.63
N ALA A 118 -49.92 17.30 0.62
CA ALA A 118 -49.06 16.30 1.19
C ALA A 118 -49.60 14.86 1.04
N ALA A 119 -48.70 13.93 0.76
CA ALA A 119 -48.93 12.51 0.95
C ALA A 119 -47.79 11.89 1.76
N THR A 120 -48.20 11.35 2.91
CA THR A 120 -47.50 10.56 3.90
C THR A 120 -46.78 9.35 3.29
N THR A 121 -45.48 9.21 3.56
CA THR A 121 -44.73 7.96 3.29
C THR A 121 -44.84 7.01 4.48
N THR A 122 -45.53 5.89 4.27
CA THR A 122 -45.47 4.69 5.11
C THR A 122 -44.44 3.72 4.51
N PRO A 123 -43.57 3.06 5.30
CA PRO A 123 -42.57 2.15 4.75
C PRO A 123 -43.20 0.82 4.32
N LEU A 124 -42.93 0.41 3.07
CA LEU A 124 -43.35 -0.88 2.53
C LEU A 124 -42.40 -1.99 3.01
N VAL A 125 -42.98 -3.01 3.62
CA VAL A 125 -42.36 -4.26 4.05
C VAL A 125 -41.91 -5.06 2.81
N GLN A 126 -40.61 -5.39 2.74
CA GLN A 126 -40.09 -6.34 1.76
C GLN A 126 -40.59 -7.76 2.09
N THR A 127 -41.42 -8.30 1.21
CA THR A 127 -41.83 -9.71 1.24
C THR A 127 -41.07 -10.46 0.16
N THR A 128 -40.13 -11.30 0.57
CA THR A 128 -39.35 -12.18 -0.30
C THR A 128 -40.26 -13.28 -0.85
N THR A 129 -40.54 -13.26 -2.15
CA THR A 129 -41.29 -14.35 -2.81
C THR A 129 -40.33 -15.21 -3.63
N GLN A 130 -40.33 -16.49 -3.31
CA GLN A 130 -39.47 -17.56 -3.82
C GLN A 130 -39.81 -17.88 -5.29
N ALA A 131 -38.82 -17.79 -6.19
CA ALA A 131 -39.02 -18.07 -7.62
C ALA A 131 -39.17 -19.58 -7.88
N THR A 132 -40.33 -19.97 -8.39
CA THR A 132 -40.61 -21.32 -8.92
C THR A 132 -40.03 -21.45 -10.33
N ARG A 133 -39.25 -22.51 -10.56
CA ARG A 133 -38.74 -22.88 -11.89
C ARG A 133 -39.88 -23.39 -12.77
N THR A 134 -40.15 -22.68 -13.87
CA THR A 134 -40.99 -23.17 -14.97
C THR A 134 -40.08 -23.50 -16.16
N THR A 135 -40.07 -24.76 -16.56
CA THR A 135 -39.39 -25.26 -17.76
C THR A 135 -40.30 -25.11 -18.97
N THR A 136 -39.84 -24.40 -20.00
CA THR A 136 -40.52 -24.26 -21.31
C THR A 136 -39.75 -25.04 -22.38
N PRO A 137 -40.43 -25.77 -23.29
CA PRO A 137 -39.78 -26.66 -24.24
C PRO A 137 -39.13 -25.95 -25.44
N LEU A 138 -38.10 -26.62 -25.96
CA LEU A 138 -37.27 -26.26 -27.11
C LEU A 138 -38.12 -26.14 -28.39
N THR A 139 -38.05 -25.00 -29.08
CA THR A 139 -38.65 -24.80 -30.40
C THR A 139 -37.57 -24.85 -31.47
N THR A 140 -37.71 -25.79 -32.40
CA THR A 140 -36.85 -26.03 -33.57
C THR A 140 -36.94 -24.85 -34.54
N THR A 141 -35.80 -24.26 -34.90
CA THR A 141 -35.68 -23.19 -35.92
C THR A 141 -35.23 -23.75 -37.26
N THR A 142 -35.94 -23.33 -38.32
CA THR A 142 -35.73 -23.60 -39.74
C THR A 142 -34.57 -22.74 -40.29
N PRO A 143 -33.72 -23.25 -41.22
CA PRO A 143 -32.63 -22.45 -41.78
C PRO A 143 -33.14 -21.39 -42.77
N LEU A 144 -32.74 -20.13 -42.55
CA LEU A 144 -32.99 -19.02 -43.47
C LEU A 144 -31.82 -18.88 -44.45
N THR A 145 -32.15 -18.68 -45.72
CA THR A 145 -31.24 -18.55 -46.85
C THR A 145 -30.53 -17.19 -46.85
N THR A 146 -29.21 -17.19 -46.77
CA THR A 146 -28.36 -16.00 -46.87
C THR A 146 -28.29 -15.51 -48.32
N THR A 147 -28.72 -14.29 -48.58
CA THR A 147 -28.44 -13.55 -49.83
C THR A 147 -27.37 -12.49 -49.55
N THR A 148 -26.29 -12.53 -50.33
CA THR A 148 -25.13 -11.63 -50.26
C THR A 148 -25.45 -10.30 -50.92
N PRO A 149 -25.36 -9.14 -50.23
CA PRO A 149 -25.43 -7.84 -50.89
C PRO A 149 -24.05 -7.44 -51.43
N LEU A 150 -24.03 -6.78 -52.59
CA LEU A 150 -22.84 -6.20 -53.21
C LEU A 150 -22.23 -5.09 -52.32
N ALA A 151 -20.90 -5.08 -52.27
CA ALA A 151 -20.09 -4.11 -51.54
C ALA A 151 -20.25 -2.69 -52.10
N VAL A 152 -20.77 -1.78 -51.28
CA VAL A 152 -20.64 -0.33 -51.45
C VAL A 152 -19.58 0.14 -50.44
N THR A 153 -18.54 0.78 -50.92
CA THR A 153 -17.46 1.35 -50.10
C THR A 153 -18.03 2.45 -49.19
N PRO A 154 -18.00 2.31 -47.86
CA PRO A 154 -18.47 3.37 -46.98
C PRO A 154 -17.55 4.61 -47.05
N PRO A 155 -18.09 5.83 -47.03
CA PRO A 155 -17.28 7.04 -46.94
C PRO A 155 -16.44 6.99 -45.65
N VAL A 156 -15.15 7.30 -45.79
CA VAL A 156 -14.19 7.37 -44.67
C VAL A 156 -14.66 8.45 -43.71
N GLN A 157 -15.15 8.05 -42.53
CA GLN A 157 -15.53 8.98 -41.47
C GLN A 157 -14.26 9.62 -40.90
N GLN A 158 -13.88 10.78 -41.44
CA GLN A 158 -12.91 11.65 -40.78
C GLN A 158 -13.59 12.21 -39.51
N GLY A 159 -13.08 11.81 -38.35
CA GLY A 159 -13.52 12.39 -37.08
C GLY A 159 -13.31 13.92 -37.07
N PRO A 160 -14.05 14.66 -36.22
CA PRO A 160 -14.05 16.11 -36.24
C PRO A 160 -12.64 16.69 -36.02
N VAL A 161 -12.08 17.31 -37.06
CA VAL A 161 -10.81 18.05 -37.00
C VAL A 161 -11.14 19.53 -36.77
N GLY A 162 -11.25 19.92 -35.50
CA GLY A 162 -11.42 21.31 -35.11
C GLY A 162 -10.69 21.58 -33.80
N GLN A 163 -9.79 22.57 -33.81
CA GLN A 163 -9.16 23.08 -32.59
C GLN A 163 -10.22 23.89 -31.81
N PRO A 164 -10.42 23.64 -30.50
CA PRO A 164 -11.32 24.45 -29.67
C PRO A 164 -10.97 25.93 -29.77
N ALA A 165 -11.98 26.80 -29.82
CA ALA A 165 -11.76 28.23 -29.64
C ALA A 165 -11.10 28.49 -28.28
N SER A 166 -10.44 29.64 -28.13
CA SER A 166 -9.86 30.05 -26.85
C SER A 166 -10.93 29.99 -25.76
N PRO A 167 -10.63 29.40 -24.58
CA PRO A 167 -11.62 29.28 -23.51
C PRO A 167 -12.13 30.68 -23.09
N PRO A 168 -13.40 30.80 -22.72
CA PRO A 168 -13.98 32.06 -22.29
C PRO A 168 -13.29 32.61 -21.03
N ALA A 169 -13.39 33.92 -20.83
CA ALA A 169 -12.68 34.63 -19.76
C ALA A 169 -13.19 34.28 -18.35
N GLU A 170 -14.43 33.81 -18.23
CA GLU A 170 -15.05 33.45 -16.95
C GLU A 170 -15.42 31.97 -16.88
N ALA A 171 -15.19 31.37 -15.70
CA ALA A 171 -15.48 29.97 -15.44
C ALA A 171 -17.00 29.75 -15.41
N GLY A 172 -17.52 28.96 -16.35
CA GLY A 172 -18.94 28.65 -16.49
C GLY A 172 -19.60 29.24 -17.73
N ASP A 173 -18.90 30.11 -18.48
CA ASP A 173 -19.40 30.65 -19.73
C ASP A 173 -19.51 29.56 -20.82
N PRO A 174 -20.50 29.68 -21.74
CA PRO A 174 -20.66 28.73 -22.83
C PRO A 174 -19.44 28.77 -23.77
N THR A 175 -18.91 27.60 -24.12
CA THR A 175 -17.79 27.49 -25.07
C THR A 175 -18.34 27.16 -26.45
N PRO A 176 -18.23 28.08 -27.44
CA PRO A 176 -18.65 27.80 -28.81
C PRO A 176 -17.66 26.87 -29.51
N TYR A 177 -18.19 25.89 -30.23
CA TYR A 177 -17.46 24.97 -31.09
C TYR A 177 -17.96 25.09 -32.52
N GLN A 178 -17.04 24.92 -33.48
CA GLN A 178 -17.37 24.80 -34.89
C GLN A 178 -16.90 23.43 -35.40
N TYR A 179 -17.80 22.68 -36.01
CA TYR A 179 -17.45 21.47 -36.74
C TYR A 179 -17.80 21.62 -38.22
N THR A 180 -16.90 21.15 -39.08
CA THR A 180 -17.18 21.03 -40.51
C THR A 180 -17.77 19.64 -40.75
N THR A 181 -19.03 19.58 -41.15
CA THR A 181 -19.68 18.36 -41.62
C THR A 181 -19.80 18.39 -43.14
N THR A 182 -20.33 17.34 -43.74
CA THR A 182 -20.62 17.28 -45.18
C THR A 182 -22.13 17.13 -45.36
N ASP A 183 -22.73 17.88 -46.27
CA ASP A 183 -24.16 17.76 -46.57
C ASP A 183 -24.48 16.52 -47.42
N ALA A 184 -25.76 16.32 -47.74
CA ALA A 184 -26.21 15.15 -48.51
C ALA A 184 -25.63 15.07 -49.93
N ASN A 185 -25.06 16.16 -50.45
CA ASN A 185 -24.46 16.24 -51.77
C ASN A 185 -22.94 16.05 -51.74
N GLY A 186 -22.32 15.98 -50.56
CA GLY A 186 -20.87 15.89 -50.43
C GLY A 186 -20.17 17.24 -50.22
N ASP A 187 -20.90 18.33 -50.03
CA ASP A 187 -20.32 19.66 -49.84
C ASP A 187 -20.03 19.94 -48.35
N PRO A 188 -18.85 20.49 -47.99
CA PRO A 188 -18.53 20.81 -46.61
C PRO A 188 -19.42 21.95 -46.09
N THR A 189 -20.06 21.74 -44.96
CA THR A 189 -20.89 22.73 -44.26
C THR A 189 -20.38 22.93 -42.84
N VAL A 190 -20.27 24.19 -42.41
CA VAL A 190 -19.86 24.52 -41.04
C VAL A 190 -21.09 24.58 -40.16
N VAL A 191 -21.07 23.85 -39.06
CA VAL A 191 -22.11 23.86 -38.02
C VAL A 191 -21.51 24.44 -36.74
N GLN A 192 -22.23 25.38 -36.15
CA GLN A 192 -21.91 25.98 -34.86
C GLN A 192 -22.70 25.28 -33.76
N ASP A 193 -22.02 25.00 -32.65
CA ASP A 193 -22.62 24.42 -31.45
C ASP A 193 -22.01 25.08 -30.21
N VAL A 194 -22.69 24.97 -29.07
CA VAL A 194 -22.31 25.65 -27.84
C VAL A 194 -22.36 24.66 -26.69
N PHE A 195 -21.19 24.34 -26.14
CA PHE A 195 -21.12 23.57 -24.90
C PHE A 195 -21.37 24.51 -23.71
N THR A 196 -22.51 24.32 -23.05
CA THR A 196 -22.79 24.99 -21.77
C THR A 196 -22.48 24.00 -20.64
N PRO A 197 -21.37 24.18 -19.89
CA PRO A 197 -21.06 23.29 -18.78
C PRO A 197 -22.19 23.33 -17.73
N SER A 198 -22.75 22.18 -17.38
CA SER A 198 -23.81 22.06 -16.36
C SER A 198 -23.26 22.05 -14.93
N PHE A 199 -22.01 22.45 -14.72
CA PHE A 199 -21.42 22.46 -13.39
C PHE A 199 -22.04 23.62 -12.58
N PRO A 200 -22.57 23.35 -11.37
CA PRO A 200 -23.00 24.43 -10.49
C PRO A 200 -21.80 25.36 -10.22
N ALA A 201 -22.07 26.67 -10.14
CA ALA A 201 -21.05 27.67 -9.85
C ALA A 201 -20.23 27.22 -8.63
N THR A 202 -18.92 27.13 -8.78
CA THR A 202 -18.01 26.74 -7.71
C THR A 202 -18.08 27.80 -6.62
N THR A 203 -18.72 27.47 -5.50
CA THR A 203 -18.66 28.34 -4.31
C THR A 203 -17.25 28.27 -3.76
N PRO A 204 -16.55 29.41 -3.56
CA PRO A 204 -15.22 29.41 -2.99
C PRO A 204 -15.20 28.67 -1.63
N PHE A 205 -14.44 27.58 -1.56
CA PHE A 205 -14.22 26.89 -0.29
C PHE A 205 -13.31 27.77 0.58
N THR A 206 -13.82 28.20 1.74
CA THR A 206 -13.00 28.86 2.76
C THR A 206 -12.52 27.77 3.73
N PRO A 207 -11.25 27.35 3.71
CA PRO A 207 -10.75 26.35 4.64
C PRO A 207 -10.87 26.88 6.08
N THR A 208 -11.46 26.07 6.97
CA THR A 208 -11.52 26.35 8.42
C THR A 208 -10.23 25.98 9.17
N SER A 209 -9.23 25.43 8.49
CA SER A 209 -7.93 25.11 9.07
C SER A 209 -6.98 26.30 9.00
N THR A 210 -6.34 26.62 10.13
CA THR A 210 -5.18 27.51 10.17
C THR A 210 -3.95 26.75 9.67
N GLY A 211 -3.73 26.77 8.36
CA GLY A 211 -2.54 26.24 7.71
C GLY A 211 -2.19 27.12 6.50
N SER A 212 -0.90 27.27 6.20
CA SER A 212 -0.48 27.94 4.98
C SER A 212 -0.67 26.99 3.81
N ILE A 213 -1.58 27.30 2.89
CA ILE A 213 -1.69 26.57 1.62
C ILE A 213 -0.45 26.94 0.80
N LEU A 214 0.34 25.93 0.46
CA LEU A 214 1.54 26.09 -0.35
C LEU A 214 1.12 26.17 -1.81
N ASP A 215 1.36 27.32 -2.43
CA ASP A 215 1.01 27.56 -3.83
C ASP A 215 1.78 26.60 -4.75
N TYR A 216 1.18 26.14 -5.85
CA TYR A 216 1.76 25.09 -6.71
C TYR A 216 3.14 25.49 -7.27
N SER A 217 3.31 26.77 -7.58
CA SER A 217 4.59 27.35 -8.02
C SER A 217 5.63 27.38 -6.90
N ALA A 218 5.21 27.65 -5.66
CA ALA A 218 6.08 27.58 -4.48
C ALA A 218 6.50 26.13 -4.20
N TRP A 219 5.59 25.15 -4.35
CA TRP A 219 5.91 23.73 -4.27
C TRP A 219 6.91 23.31 -5.36
N LEU A 220 6.67 23.67 -6.62
CA LEU A 220 7.60 23.40 -7.73
C LEU A 220 8.98 24.02 -7.51
N SER A 221 9.04 25.22 -6.93
CA SER A 221 10.31 25.87 -6.60
C SER A 221 11.06 25.17 -5.45
N MET A 222 10.32 24.57 -4.50
CA MET A 222 10.88 23.84 -3.37
C MET A 222 11.44 22.47 -3.78
N ILE A 223 10.87 21.85 -4.82
CA ILE A 223 11.33 20.56 -5.40
C ILE A 223 12.24 20.80 -6.62
N GLY A 224 12.75 22.02 -6.78
CA GLY A 224 13.45 22.47 -7.98
C GLY A 224 14.44 21.46 -8.60
N ASN A 225 14.35 21.30 -9.92
CA ASN A 225 15.38 20.75 -10.81
C ASN A 225 16.04 19.40 -10.48
N ALA A 226 15.53 18.61 -9.53
CA ALA A 226 16.10 17.30 -9.18
C ALA A 226 16.02 16.26 -10.32
N THR A 227 15.31 16.56 -11.42
CA THR A 227 15.23 15.70 -12.62
C THR A 227 16.28 16.01 -13.68
N ALA A 228 17.03 17.12 -13.59
CA ALA A 228 17.99 17.50 -14.63
C ALA A 228 19.20 16.53 -14.76
N GLY A 229 19.51 15.79 -13.69
CA GLY A 229 20.59 14.78 -13.67
C GLY A 229 20.16 13.36 -14.06
N LEU A 230 18.87 13.04 -14.02
CA LEU A 230 18.35 11.67 -14.20
C LEU A 230 18.17 11.27 -15.68
N ASN A 231 18.22 12.23 -16.61
CA ASN A 231 18.13 11.98 -18.05
C ASN A 231 19.48 12.09 -18.79
N GLN A 232 20.61 12.17 -18.08
CA GLN A 232 21.93 12.15 -18.72
C GLN A 232 22.36 10.71 -19.02
N PRO A 233 22.94 10.42 -20.21
CA PRO A 233 23.53 9.12 -20.49
C PRO A 233 24.56 8.72 -19.42
N ILE A 234 24.56 7.46 -18.99
CA ILE A 234 25.52 6.92 -18.00
C ILE A 234 26.98 7.27 -18.33
N ALA A 235 27.33 7.37 -19.62
CA ALA A 235 28.66 7.72 -20.08
C ALA A 235 29.15 9.13 -19.64
N SER A 236 28.24 10.08 -19.42
CA SER A 236 28.59 11.44 -18.96
C SER A 236 28.84 11.54 -17.45
N GLN A 237 28.37 10.57 -16.65
CA GLN A 237 28.53 10.60 -15.20
C GLN A 237 29.90 10.09 -14.74
N ILE A 238 30.58 9.29 -15.57
CA ILE A 238 31.88 8.66 -15.26
C ILE A 238 33.07 9.62 -15.52
N ALA A 239 32.88 10.68 -16.30
CA ALA A 239 33.98 11.56 -16.72
C ALA A 239 34.40 12.62 -15.67
N SER A 240 33.68 12.76 -14.54
CA SER A 240 33.93 13.85 -13.57
C SER A 240 34.74 13.46 -12.32
N GLU A 241 35.01 12.18 -12.09
CA GLU A 241 35.82 11.73 -10.96
C GLU A 241 37.15 11.12 -11.44
N GLY A 242 38.14 11.99 -11.63
CA GLY A 242 39.51 11.61 -11.93
C GLY A 242 40.23 10.96 -10.75
N VAL A 243 39.94 9.69 -10.47
CA VAL A 243 40.68 8.87 -9.50
C VAL A 243 41.39 7.73 -10.25
N PRO A 244 42.73 7.69 -10.27
CA PRO A 244 43.45 6.62 -10.97
C PRO A 244 43.41 5.33 -10.15
N PHE A 245 42.69 4.33 -10.66
CA PHE A 245 42.72 2.96 -10.17
C PHE A 245 44.00 2.24 -10.65
N VAL A 246 44.93 2.02 -9.72
CA VAL A 246 46.10 1.15 -9.92
C VAL A 246 45.73 -0.25 -9.43
N TYR A 247 45.72 -1.24 -10.33
CA TYR A 247 45.62 -2.66 -9.97
C TYR A 247 46.99 -3.18 -9.50
N PRO A 248 47.09 -3.93 -8.40
CA PRO A 248 48.21 -4.84 -8.21
C PRO A 248 47.84 -6.26 -8.62
N VAL A 249 48.65 -6.75 -9.55
CA VAL A 249 48.81 -8.16 -9.94
C VAL A 249 49.35 -8.94 -8.73
N LEU A 250 48.69 -10.05 -8.38
CA LEU A 250 49.16 -11.02 -7.40
C LEU A 250 50.31 -11.84 -8.00
N HIS A 251 51.49 -11.76 -7.39
CA HIS A 251 52.55 -12.77 -7.53
C HIS A 251 52.94 -13.26 -6.14
N ASP A 252 52.95 -14.58 -5.99
CA ASP A 252 53.51 -15.35 -4.87
C ASP A 252 54.92 -14.89 -4.50
N TYR A 253 55.29 -14.88 -3.21
CA TYR A 253 56.55 -15.45 -2.72
C TYR A 253 56.61 -15.54 -1.17
N ILE A 254 57.43 -16.49 -0.74
CA ILE A 254 57.56 -17.19 0.54
C ILE A 254 58.70 -16.58 1.41
N PHE A 255 58.41 -16.26 2.69
CA PHE A 255 59.28 -16.12 3.90
C PHE A 255 60.53 -15.17 3.91
N PRO A 256 61.21 -14.95 5.06
CA PRO A 256 60.86 -14.16 6.27
C PRO A 256 61.86 -13.02 6.56
N LEU A 257 61.61 -12.20 7.61
CA LEU A 257 62.57 -11.71 8.63
C LEU A 257 62.32 -10.24 9.08
N SER A 258 62.01 -10.11 10.38
CA SER A 258 62.69 -9.30 11.40
C SER A 258 62.77 -7.75 11.36
N PHE A 259 62.41 -7.19 12.54
CA PHE A 259 62.75 -5.89 13.19
C PHE A 259 61.96 -4.62 12.79
N PRO A 260 61.90 -3.55 13.63
CA PRO A 260 62.09 -3.42 15.09
C PRO A 260 60.96 -2.61 15.80
N LYS A 261 61.19 -2.38 17.10
CA LYS A 261 60.47 -1.54 18.08
C LYS A 261 60.15 -0.09 17.64
N THR A 262 59.10 0.42 18.29
CA THR A 262 58.83 1.82 18.73
C THR A 262 58.56 2.89 17.68
N TYR A 263 57.28 3.21 17.49
CA TYR A 263 56.76 4.58 17.47
C TYR A 263 55.38 4.61 18.15
N GLU A 264 55.30 5.16 19.36
CA GLU A 264 54.05 5.62 19.97
C GLU A 264 53.60 6.86 19.19
N VAL A 265 52.60 6.69 18.33
CA VAL A 265 51.78 7.82 17.89
C VAL A 265 50.58 7.84 18.84
N SER A 266 50.66 8.66 19.88
CA SER A 266 49.50 9.07 20.65
C SER A 266 48.58 9.87 19.72
N GLN A 267 47.79 9.17 18.90
CA GLN A 267 46.58 9.76 18.34
C GLN A 267 45.67 10.03 19.53
N VAL A 268 45.58 11.31 19.88
CA VAL A 268 44.45 11.87 20.60
C VAL A 268 43.22 11.60 19.73
N LEU A 269 42.65 10.40 19.89
CA LEU A 269 41.30 10.07 19.47
C LEU A 269 40.39 10.97 20.30
N LEU A 270 40.21 12.21 19.83
CA LEU A 270 39.01 12.96 20.14
C LEU A 270 37.87 12.07 19.66
N PHE A 271 37.29 11.32 20.60
CA PHE A 271 35.99 10.69 20.43
C PHE A 271 35.01 11.83 20.19
N ASN A 272 34.93 12.30 18.94
CA ASN A 272 33.77 13.03 18.49
C ASN A 272 32.63 12.03 18.61
N GLU A 273 31.92 12.11 19.74
CA GLU A 273 30.72 11.37 19.99
C GLU A 273 29.69 11.88 18.99
N THR A 274 29.72 11.31 17.79
CA THR A 274 28.84 11.71 16.69
C THR A 274 27.43 11.41 17.12
N MET A 275 26.62 12.46 17.31
CA MET A 275 25.19 12.33 17.58
C MET A 275 24.58 11.38 16.54
N THR A 276 24.25 10.17 16.97
CA THR A 276 23.72 9.15 16.06
C THR A 276 22.25 9.42 15.87
N ASN A 277 21.91 9.98 14.72
CA ASN A 277 20.53 10.24 14.34
C ASN A 277 19.93 8.98 13.71
N TYR A 278 18.69 8.68 14.08
CA TYR A 278 17.96 7.54 13.52
C TYR A 278 16.71 8.02 12.79
N VAL A 279 16.42 7.34 11.69
CA VAL A 279 15.14 7.46 10.99
C VAL A 279 14.44 6.13 11.10
N ALA A 280 13.30 6.10 11.80
CA ALA A 280 12.50 4.92 12.02
C ALA A 280 11.33 4.92 11.04
N VAL A 281 11.24 3.90 10.18
CA VAL A 281 10.12 3.72 9.26
C VAL A 281 9.40 2.42 9.61
N CYS A 282 8.10 2.46 9.84
CA CYS A 282 7.26 1.27 9.98
C CYS A 282 6.37 1.15 8.75
N VAL A 283 6.41 -0.02 8.10
CA VAL A 283 5.52 -0.36 6.99
C VAL A 283 4.39 -1.23 7.54
N LEU A 284 3.19 -0.67 7.58
CA LEU A 284 1.97 -1.34 7.99
C LEU A 284 1.26 -1.84 6.73
N VAL A 285 0.98 -3.15 6.65
CA VAL A 285 0.51 -3.78 5.41
C VAL A 285 -0.69 -4.68 5.71
N ASP A 286 -1.76 -4.60 4.92
CA ASP A 286 -2.80 -5.62 5.00
C ASP A 286 -2.35 -6.95 4.37
N SER A 287 -2.93 -8.06 4.77
CA SER A 287 -2.55 -9.39 4.26
C SER A 287 -3.41 -9.85 3.08
N SER A 288 -4.16 -8.96 2.46
CA SER A 288 -5.16 -9.32 1.47
C SER A 288 -4.53 -9.84 0.17
N LEU A 289 -5.22 -10.78 -0.49
CA LEU A 289 -4.85 -11.26 -1.82
C LEU A 289 -4.83 -10.12 -2.87
N THR A 290 -5.71 -9.12 -2.73
CA THR A 290 -5.75 -7.94 -3.61
C THR A 290 -4.47 -7.12 -3.50
N LEU A 291 -3.98 -6.90 -2.28
CA LEU A 291 -2.71 -6.20 -2.11
C LEU A 291 -1.54 -7.03 -2.64
N ALA A 292 -1.59 -8.34 -2.43
CA ALA A 292 -0.56 -9.25 -2.92
C ALA A 292 -0.45 -9.27 -4.46
N SER A 293 -1.55 -9.17 -5.20
CA SER A 293 -1.50 -9.13 -6.67
C SER A 293 -0.79 -7.89 -7.21
N GLU A 294 -0.85 -6.77 -6.49
CA GLU A 294 -0.17 -5.51 -6.86
C GLU A 294 1.17 -5.32 -6.12
N TRP A 295 1.56 -6.25 -5.25
CA TRP A 295 2.69 -6.07 -4.33
C TRP A 295 3.99 -5.77 -5.06
N HIS A 296 4.28 -6.50 -6.15
CA HIS A 296 5.51 -6.28 -6.91
C HIS A 296 5.62 -4.85 -7.43
N ARG A 297 4.51 -4.32 -7.94
CA ARG A 297 4.42 -2.95 -8.45
C ARG A 297 4.55 -1.94 -7.33
N LEU A 298 3.76 -2.08 -6.26
CA LEU A 298 3.79 -1.19 -5.09
C LEU A 298 5.19 -1.13 -4.47
N PHE A 299 5.84 -2.28 -4.33
CA PHE A 299 7.17 -2.38 -3.77
C PHE A 299 8.24 -1.68 -4.62
N MET A 300 8.21 -1.88 -5.94
CA MET A 300 9.21 -1.33 -6.86
C MET A 300 8.97 0.15 -7.18
N GLU A 301 7.71 0.56 -7.35
CA GLU A 301 7.35 1.92 -7.79
C GLU A 301 7.18 2.90 -6.61
N TYR A 302 6.83 2.42 -5.40
CA TYR A 302 6.51 3.29 -4.28
C TYR A 302 7.42 3.06 -3.07
N VAL A 303 7.44 1.84 -2.52
CA VAL A 303 8.17 1.57 -1.26
C VAL A 303 9.68 1.81 -1.44
N THR A 304 10.28 1.22 -2.48
CA THR A 304 11.72 1.33 -2.71
C THR A 304 12.15 2.79 -2.96
N PRO A 305 11.52 3.55 -3.88
CA PRO A 305 11.91 4.94 -4.12
C PRO A 305 11.67 5.86 -2.91
N LEU A 306 10.61 5.61 -2.13
CA LEU A 306 10.33 6.38 -0.92
C LEU A 306 11.42 6.17 0.14
N LEU A 307 11.81 4.93 0.41
CA LEU A 307 12.87 4.62 1.36
C LEU A 307 14.23 5.18 0.90
N GLN A 308 14.52 5.10 -0.41
CA GLN A 308 15.71 5.72 -0.99
C GLN A 308 15.71 7.23 -0.74
N ARG A 309 14.60 7.91 -1.04
CA ARG A 309 14.47 9.35 -0.81
C ARG A 309 14.62 9.74 0.67
N LEU A 310 14.06 8.95 1.58
CA LEU A 310 14.27 9.16 3.02
C LEU A 310 15.75 9.04 3.40
N SER A 311 16.47 8.06 2.84
CA SER A 311 17.91 7.92 3.09
C SER A 311 18.72 9.10 2.55
N GLU A 312 18.31 9.69 1.42
CA GLU A 312 18.95 10.86 0.81
C GLU A 312 18.67 12.16 1.58
N ILE A 313 17.46 12.33 2.12
CA ILE A 313 17.08 13.50 2.93
C ILE A 313 17.82 13.50 4.27
N TYR A 314 17.97 12.33 4.88
CA TYR A 314 18.57 12.17 6.22
C TYR A 314 20.01 11.66 6.16
N GLN A 315 20.86 12.35 5.39
CA GLN A 315 22.28 11.99 5.27
C GLN A 315 22.95 11.91 6.65
N GLY A 316 23.73 10.85 6.87
CA GLY A 316 24.40 10.60 8.15
C GLY A 316 23.49 10.02 9.25
N SER A 317 22.19 9.87 9.00
CA SER A 317 21.29 9.16 9.91
C SER A 317 21.18 7.68 9.54
N GLN A 318 21.01 6.81 10.53
CA GLN A 318 20.74 5.39 10.30
C GLN A 318 19.24 5.16 10.08
N LEU A 319 18.88 4.77 8.86
CA LEU A 319 17.53 4.31 8.56
C LEU A 319 17.30 2.92 9.17
N ARG A 320 16.18 2.76 9.88
CA ARG A 320 15.71 1.50 10.47
C ARG A 320 14.30 1.23 9.99
N LEU A 321 14.06 0.02 9.54
CA LEU A 321 12.79 -0.40 8.96
C LEU A 321 12.11 -1.40 9.89
N ALA A 322 10.83 -1.21 10.16
CA ALA A 322 9.96 -2.15 10.84
C ALA A 322 8.82 -2.54 9.89
N LEU A 323 8.21 -3.69 10.12
CA LEU A 323 7.05 -4.14 9.38
C LEU A 323 6.02 -4.80 10.28
N VAL A 324 4.77 -4.43 10.06
CA VAL A 324 3.60 -5.06 10.69
C VAL A 324 2.65 -5.46 9.58
N SER A 325 2.24 -6.73 9.56
CA SER A 325 1.15 -7.18 8.70
C SER A 325 -0.04 -7.62 9.52
N TYR A 326 -1.24 -7.27 9.05
CA TYR A 326 -2.48 -7.58 9.74
C TYR A 326 -3.50 -8.24 8.82
N GLY A 327 -4.37 -9.05 9.42
CA GLY A 327 -5.37 -9.90 8.80
C GLY A 327 -6.81 -9.44 9.01
N PRO A 328 -7.76 -10.29 8.58
CA PRO A 328 -9.17 -10.15 8.90
C PRO A 328 -9.40 -10.12 10.41
N SER A 329 -10.42 -9.38 10.84
CA SER A 329 -10.76 -9.30 12.26
C SER A 329 -11.35 -10.59 12.84
N ASP A 330 -11.79 -11.50 11.99
CA ASP A 330 -12.38 -12.79 12.35
C ASP A 330 -11.35 -13.94 12.32
N SER A 331 -10.06 -13.64 12.14
CA SER A 331 -9.01 -14.66 12.16
C SER A 331 -8.95 -15.36 13.53
N LEU A 332 -9.08 -16.69 13.54
CA LEU A 332 -9.08 -17.51 14.77
C LEU A 332 -7.75 -17.44 15.54
N SER A 333 -6.66 -17.12 14.85
CA SER A 333 -5.33 -16.94 15.41
C SER A 333 -4.90 -15.51 15.10
N GLU A 334 -4.87 -14.65 16.12
CA GLU A 334 -4.33 -13.28 16.16
C GLU A 334 -4.34 -12.47 14.85
N PRO A 335 -5.03 -11.32 14.80
CA PRO A 335 -5.10 -10.49 13.59
C PRO A 335 -3.74 -9.94 13.14
N ILE A 336 -2.68 -10.01 13.95
CA ILE A 336 -1.33 -9.62 13.54
C ILE A 336 -0.55 -10.84 13.05
N LEU A 337 -0.30 -10.91 11.74
CA LEU A 337 0.31 -12.09 11.11
C LEU A 337 1.84 -12.08 11.18
N ALA A 338 2.45 -10.90 11.03
CA ALA A 338 3.89 -10.75 11.13
C ALA A 338 4.29 -9.42 11.79
N LYS A 339 5.36 -9.51 12.59
CA LYS A 339 6.04 -8.38 13.24
C LYS A 339 7.55 -8.49 12.96
N ARG A 340 8.14 -7.44 12.39
CA ARG A 340 9.60 -7.28 12.22
C ARG A 340 10.00 -5.95 12.85
N TYR A 341 10.87 -6.02 13.85
CA TYR A 341 11.25 -4.86 14.65
C TYR A 341 12.50 -4.17 14.10
N PHE A 342 12.41 -2.88 13.79
CA PHE A 342 13.49 -1.93 13.39
C PHE A 342 14.87 -2.51 13.02
N LEU A 343 14.91 -3.28 11.93
CA LEU A 343 16.12 -3.86 11.35
C LEU A 343 16.78 -2.91 10.33
N PRO A 344 18.03 -3.16 9.93
CA PRO A 344 18.60 -2.54 8.74
C PRO A 344 17.68 -2.74 7.51
N PRO A 345 17.45 -1.71 6.68
CA PRO A 345 16.53 -1.80 5.55
C PRO A 345 16.84 -2.97 4.61
N GLN A 346 18.12 -3.29 4.40
CA GLN A 346 18.55 -4.38 3.51
C GLN A 346 17.96 -5.74 3.91
N ASP A 347 17.82 -6.00 5.21
CA ASP A 347 17.35 -7.30 5.71
C ASP A 347 15.85 -7.48 5.44
N ILE A 348 15.05 -6.46 5.75
CA ILE A 348 13.59 -6.48 5.51
C ILE A 348 13.28 -6.35 4.03
N MET A 349 14.02 -5.51 3.28
CA MET A 349 13.81 -5.34 1.84
C MET A 349 14.06 -6.64 1.06
N LYS A 350 15.03 -7.46 1.52
CA LYS A 350 15.27 -8.79 0.94
C LYS A 350 14.08 -9.73 1.18
N GLU A 351 13.48 -9.68 2.37
CA GLU A 351 12.30 -10.48 2.71
C GLU A 351 11.07 -10.01 1.92
N LEU A 352 10.80 -8.69 1.90
CA LEU A 352 9.70 -8.08 1.14
C LEU A 352 9.77 -8.35 -0.37
N LYS A 353 10.98 -8.40 -0.95
CA LYS A 353 11.19 -8.66 -2.37
C LYS A 353 11.06 -10.14 -2.74
N GLY A 354 11.56 -11.03 -1.87
CA GLY A 354 11.73 -12.45 -2.20
C GLY A 354 10.66 -13.37 -1.63
N HIS A 355 10.10 -13.03 -0.47
CA HIS A 355 9.22 -13.90 0.31
C HIS A 355 8.16 -13.07 1.07
N ALA A 356 7.42 -12.23 0.36
CA ALA A 356 6.38 -11.39 0.95
C ALA A 356 5.31 -12.22 1.70
N GLU A 357 5.08 -13.45 1.27
CA GLU A 357 4.21 -14.42 1.91
C GLU A 357 4.67 -14.80 3.32
N ASN A 358 5.97 -14.81 3.62
CA ASN A 358 6.48 -15.07 4.98
C ASN A 358 6.17 -13.91 5.93
N LEU A 359 5.84 -12.75 5.37
CA LEU A 359 5.40 -11.55 6.09
C LEU A 359 3.88 -11.45 6.15
N GLY A 360 3.13 -12.50 5.79
CA GLY A 360 1.68 -12.50 5.85
C GLY A 360 0.99 -11.88 4.63
N ILE A 361 1.72 -11.26 3.69
CA ILE A 361 1.13 -10.60 2.52
C ILE A 361 0.53 -11.66 1.59
N GLY A 362 -0.76 -11.53 1.26
CA GLY A 362 -1.48 -12.49 0.41
C GLY A 362 -1.89 -13.78 1.09
N GLN A 363 -1.80 -13.85 2.43
CA GLN A 363 -2.26 -15.04 3.18
C GLN A 363 -3.76 -15.03 3.48
N THR A 364 -4.43 -13.89 3.31
CA THR A 364 -5.85 -13.74 3.70
C THR A 364 -6.69 -13.13 2.58
N GLY A 365 -8.01 -13.33 2.66
CA GLY A 365 -8.95 -12.59 1.82
C GLY A 365 -9.08 -11.13 2.27
N SER A 366 -9.93 -10.35 1.60
CA SER A 366 -10.17 -8.93 1.92
C SER A 366 -11.07 -8.72 3.15
N GLY A 367 -10.98 -9.58 4.17
CA GLY A 367 -11.77 -9.48 5.40
C GLY A 367 -13.26 -9.85 5.30
N GLY A 368 -13.73 -10.27 4.12
CA GLY A 368 -15.11 -10.70 3.92
C GLY A 368 -16.12 -9.63 4.35
N GLY A 369 -17.14 -10.03 5.12
CA GLY A 369 -18.15 -9.12 5.66
C GLY A 369 -17.71 -8.33 6.90
N MET A 370 -16.58 -8.70 7.53
CA MET A 370 -16.11 -8.10 8.77
C MET A 370 -15.06 -7.01 8.55
N GLY A 371 -14.28 -7.10 7.48
CA GLY A 371 -13.17 -6.19 7.16
C GLY A 371 -11.83 -6.64 7.75
N MET A 372 -10.79 -5.86 7.50
CA MET A 372 -9.44 -6.10 8.00
C MET A 372 -9.22 -5.40 9.35
N ALA A 373 -8.53 -6.06 10.29
CA ALA A 373 -8.24 -5.55 11.63
C ALA A 373 -7.16 -4.44 11.63
N ALA A 374 -7.40 -3.37 10.88
CA ALA A 374 -6.42 -2.31 10.66
C ALA A 374 -6.06 -1.60 11.97
N LEU A 375 -7.03 -1.40 12.87
CA LEU A 375 -6.79 -0.74 14.15
C LEU A 375 -5.81 -1.53 15.05
N GLU A 376 -5.85 -2.87 15.00
CA GLU A 376 -4.87 -3.74 15.66
C GLU A 376 -3.47 -3.53 15.06
N GLY A 377 -3.40 -3.42 13.74
CA GLY A 377 -2.17 -3.10 13.02
C GLY A 377 -1.56 -1.76 13.45
N TYR A 378 -2.39 -0.73 13.61
CA TYR A 378 -1.96 0.57 14.13
C TYR A 378 -1.46 0.49 15.57
N ALA A 379 -2.19 -0.21 16.46
CA ALA A 379 -1.77 -0.40 17.84
C ALA A 379 -0.38 -1.06 17.89
N ALA A 380 -0.19 -2.16 17.16
CA ALA A 380 1.10 -2.86 17.07
C ALA A 380 2.23 -1.97 16.51
N ALA A 381 1.95 -1.12 15.51
CA ALA A 381 2.94 -0.19 14.98
C ALA A 381 3.34 0.90 15.98
N ILE A 382 2.37 1.47 16.72
CA ILE A 382 2.62 2.46 17.77
C ILE A 382 3.48 1.84 18.88
N GLU A 383 3.16 0.62 19.32
CA GLU A 383 3.98 -0.11 20.31
C GLU A 383 5.43 -0.28 19.85
N MET A 384 5.64 -0.63 18.58
CA MET A 384 6.99 -0.74 18.03
C MET A 384 7.73 0.60 18.09
N PHE A 385 7.08 1.72 17.79
CA PHE A 385 7.72 3.04 17.90
C PHE A 385 8.03 3.43 19.34
N GLU A 386 7.14 3.12 20.29
CA GLU A 386 7.38 3.37 21.71
C GLU A 386 8.56 2.53 22.22
N LEU A 387 8.58 1.24 21.89
CA LEU A 387 9.70 0.35 22.21
C LEU A 387 10.99 0.86 21.58
N PHE A 388 10.98 1.31 20.32
CA PHE A 388 12.18 1.81 19.65
C PHE A 388 12.72 3.08 20.29
N GLN A 389 11.85 3.95 20.80
CA GLN A 389 12.25 5.14 21.54
C GLN A 389 12.79 4.79 22.93
N ASN A 390 12.18 3.82 23.61
CA ASN A 390 12.58 3.39 24.96
C ASN A 390 13.83 2.50 24.97
N ASP A 391 14.05 1.66 23.96
CA ASP A 391 15.25 0.82 23.83
C ASP A 391 16.52 1.66 23.72
N GLN A 392 16.41 2.90 23.23
CA GLN A 392 17.52 3.85 23.22
C GLN A 392 17.92 4.30 24.63
N ASP A 393 17.00 4.23 25.60
CA ASP A 393 17.28 4.49 27.02
C ASP A 393 17.88 3.28 27.73
N LEU A 394 17.77 2.07 27.14
CA LEU A 394 18.47 0.88 27.62
C LEU A 394 19.96 0.98 27.26
N LYS A 395 20.68 1.86 27.98
CA LYS A 395 22.15 1.86 27.96
C LYS A 395 22.62 0.43 28.28
N PRO A 396 23.51 -0.17 27.46
CA PRO A 396 24.17 -1.43 27.81
C PRO A 396 24.70 -1.28 29.23
N LEU A 397 24.44 -2.26 30.10
CA LEU A 397 24.87 -2.26 31.49
C LEU A 397 26.39 -2.08 31.54
N ARG A 398 26.85 -0.82 31.56
CA ARG A 398 28.26 -0.52 31.69
C ARG A 398 28.64 -0.96 33.10
N PRO A 399 29.76 -1.68 33.26
CA PRO A 399 30.23 -2.10 34.57
C PRO A 399 30.33 -0.86 35.46
N LEU A 400 29.77 -1.00 36.67
CA LEU A 400 29.53 0.04 37.67
C LEU A 400 30.84 0.58 38.27
N ASN A 401 31.75 1.09 37.45
CA ASN A 401 33.03 1.60 37.90
C ASN A 401 32.98 3.13 37.93
N GLY A 402 32.56 3.66 39.09
CA GLY A 402 32.96 4.98 39.60
C GLY A 402 32.27 6.20 38.98
N ALA A 403 31.30 6.76 39.72
CA ALA A 403 30.95 8.20 39.82
C ALA A 403 30.88 9.10 38.57
N GLU A 404 30.81 8.57 37.34
CA GLU A 404 30.63 9.41 36.16
C GLU A 404 29.17 9.80 35.98
N GLN A 405 28.94 11.11 35.99
CA GLN A 405 27.65 11.73 35.71
C GLN A 405 27.11 11.21 34.38
N GLN A 406 25.93 10.59 34.44
CA GLN A 406 25.27 10.00 33.29
C GLN A 406 24.82 11.11 32.34
N GLU A 407 25.70 11.52 31.42
CA GLU A 407 25.32 12.43 30.35
C GLU A 407 24.19 11.79 29.54
N LYS A 408 23.05 12.46 29.55
CA LYS A 408 21.86 12.10 28.79
C LYS A 408 22.10 12.55 27.35
N SER A 409 22.73 11.69 26.55
CA SER A 409 22.90 11.93 25.12
C SER A 409 21.51 12.10 24.49
N THR A 410 21.20 13.31 24.04
CA THR A 410 19.94 13.63 23.37
C THR A 410 20.02 13.14 21.93
N ARG A 411 19.55 11.91 21.68
CA ARG A 411 19.39 11.39 20.31
C ARG A 411 18.07 11.87 19.73
N THR A 412 18.08 12.35 18.51
CA THR A 412 16.86 12.70 17.76
C THR A 412 16.46 11.54 16.85
N VAL A 413 15.21 11.09 16.99
CA VAL A 413 14.61 10.04 16.15
C VAL A 413 13.50 10.67 15.33
N SER A 414 13.53 10.50 14.01
CA SER A 414 12.42 10.86 13.12
C SER A 414 11.63 9.60 12.78
N SER A 415 10.32 9.57 13.05
CA SER A 415 9.47 8.38 12.87
C SER A 415 8.48 8.56 11.72
N TYR A 416 8.30 7.52 10.91
CA TYR A 416 7.42 7.51 9.73
C TYR A 416 6.60 6.23 9.67
N LEU A 417 5.28 6.35 9.50
CA LEU A 417 4.38 5.22 9.29
C LEU A 417 3.85 5.25 7.86
N LEU A 418 4.09 4.17 7.13
CA LEU A 418 3.60 3.93 5.77
C LEU A 418 2.53 2.84 5.83
N HIS A 419 1.28 3.18 5.55
CA HIS A 419 0.18 2.21 5.52
C HIS A 419 -0.17 1.85 4.08
N LEU A 420 -0.11 0.55 3.75
CA LEU A 420 -0.48 -0.03 2.46
C LEU A 420 -1.65 -0.99 2.66
N ALA A 421 -2.81 -0.66 2.10
CA ALA A 421 -4.01 -1.48 2.19
C ALA A 421 -4.80 -1.49 0.88
N ALA A 422 -5.41 -2.63 0.57
CA ALA A 422 -6.34 -2.78 -0.55
C ALA A 422 -7.74 -3.20 -0.09
N ALA A 423 -7.88 -3.66 1.16
CA ALA A 423 -9.15 -4.08 1.73
C ALA A 423 -9.67 -3.07 2.78
N PRO A 424 -11.00 -2.94 2.94
CA PRO A 424 -11.58 -2.02 3.90
C PRO A 424 -11.25 -2.44 5.34
N PRO A 425 -11.07 -1.48 6.26
CA PRO A 425 -10.92 -1.78 7.68
C PRO A 425 -12.22 -2.35 8.26
N ASP A 426 -12.10 -3.05 9.37
CA ASP A 426 -13.22 -3.55 10.16
C ASP A 426 -13.95 -2.43 10.92
N ALA A 427 -15.11 -2.76 11.47
CA ALA A 427 -15.91 -1.84 12.29
C ALA A 427 -15.43 -1.77 13.76
N THR A 428 -14.27 -2.34 14.05
CA THR A 428 -13.75 -2.43 15.42
C THR A 428 -13.37 -1.04 15.91
N THR A 429 -13.89 -0.68 17.08
CA THR A 429 -13.65 0.64 17.69
C THR A 429 -12.43 0.69 18.58
N ARG A 430 -11.91 -0.49 19.00
CA ARG A 430 -10.83 -0.65 19.98
C ARG A 430 -9.97 -1.86 19.65
N PRO A 431 -8.62 -1.76 19.72
CA PRO A 431 -7.78 -2.93 19.60
C PRO A 431 -7.99 -3.86 20.80
N SER A 432 -7.76 -5.15 20.55
CA SER A 432 -7.88 -6.26 21.48
C SER A 432 -6.62 -7.13 21.49
N TYR A 433 -5.71 -6.93 20.53
CA TYR A 433 -4.46 -7.69 20.36
C TYR A 433 -3.22 -6.78 20.46
N ASN A 434 -3.18 -5.98 21.52
CA ASN A 434 -2.06 -5.11 21.88
C ASN A 434 -1.42 -5.57 23.20
N SER A 435 -0.13 -5.30 23.37
CA SER A 435 0.64 -5.61 24.59
C SER A 435 0.71 -4.44 25.57
N CYS A 436 0.40 -3.23 25.13
CA CYS A 436 0.45 -2.00 25.92
C CYS A 436 -0.97 -1.58 26.33
N PRO A 437 -1.37 -1.73 27.61
CA PRO A 437 -2.72 -1.38 28.09
C PRO A 437 -3.13 0.08 27.85
N LYS A 438 -2.17 0.97 27.58
CA LYS A 438 -2.44 2.37 27.24
C LYS A 438 -3.13 2.53 25.88
N LEU A 439 -3.02 1.52 25.02
CA LEU A 439 -3.62 1.51 23.69
C LEU A 439 -4.97 0.79 23.66
N ASP A 440 -5.47 0.25 24.78
CA ASP A 440 -6.81 -0.38 24.87
C ASP A 440 -7.95 0.63 24.57
N ASP A 441 -7.66 1.92 24.76
CA ASP A 441 -8.54 3.06 24.45
C ASP A 441 -8.27 3.67 23.05
N LEU A 442 -7.37 3.07 22.26
CA LEU A 442 -7.11 3.51 20.88
C LEU A 442 -8.37 3.31 20.04
N SER A 443 -8.77 4.35 19.33
CA SER A 443 -9.88 4.34 18.38
C SER A 443 -9.48 5.11 17.12
N TRP A 444 -10.29 5.03 16.07
CA TRP A 444 -10.08 5.82 14.85
C TRP A 444 -10.01 7.33 15.13
N ASP A 445 -10.77 7.82 16.11
CA ASP A 445 -10.78 9.24 16.51
C ASP A 445 -9.52 9.64 17.28
N THR A 446 -8.97 8.74 18.11
CA THR A 446 -7.77 9.02 18.93
C THR A 446 -6.46 8.66 18.22
N MET A 447 -6.53 7.90 17.12
CA MET A 447 -5.37 7.41 16.37
C MET A 447 -4.38 8.51 15.99
N ALA A 448 -4.87 9.63 15.45
CA ALA A 448 -4.00 10.74 15.04
C ALA A 448 -3.28 11.40 16.23
N VAL A 449 -3.92 11.41 17.41
CA VAL A 449 -3.31 11.93 18.65
C VAL A 449 -2.25 10.98 19.16
N GLU A 450 -2.51 9.68 19.16
CA GLU A 450 -1.54 8.67 19.61
C GLU A 450 -0.33 8.58 18.67
N LEU A 451 -0.52 8.65 17.35
CA LEU A 451 0.59 8.72 16.38
C LEU A 451 1.47 9.96 16.61
N ARG A 452 0.88 11.10 16.97
CA ARG A 452 1.63 12.33 17.28
C ARG A 452 2.41 12.20 18.58
N LYS A 453 1.84 11.55 19.61
CA LYS A 453 2.55 11.26 20.86
C LYS A 453 3.77 10.36 20.62
N ALA A 454 3.63 9.39 19.72
CA ALA A 454 4.74 8.54 19.26
C ALA A 454 5.74 9.27 18.34
N ARG A 455 5.56 10.58 18.09
CA ARG A 455 6.40 11.42 17.20
C ARG A 455 6.46 10.91 15.77
N THR A 456 5.39 10.27 15.30
CA THR A 456 5.33 9.63 13.99
C THR A 456 4.63 10.52 12.97
N SER A 457 5.28 10.73 11.83
CA SER A 457 4.66 11.30 10.63
C SER A 457 3.91 10.20 9.88
N TYR A 458 2.68 10.46 9.46
CA TYR A 458 1.78 9.46 8.89
C TYR A 458 1.51 9.72 7.40
N GLN A 459 1.62 8.68 6.57
CA GLN A 459 1.19 8.67 5.17
C GLN A 459 0.38 7.39 4.87
N CYS A 460 -0.77 7.55 4.23
CA CYS A 460 -1.65 6.48 3.77
C CYS A 460 -1.65 6.44 2.25
N PHE A 461 -1.59 5.25 1.67
CA PHE A 461 -1.69 5.04 0.22
C PHE A 461 -2.77 4.03 -0.12
#